data_AF-A0A7X3RIG2-F1
#
_entry.id   AF-A0A7X3RIG2-F1
#
_cell.length_a   1.000
_cell.length_b   1.000
_cell.length_c   1.000
_cell.angle_alpha   90.00
_cell.angle_beta   90.00
_cell.angle_gamma   90.00
#
_symmetry.space_group_name_H-M   'P 1'
#
loop_
_entity.id
_entity.type
_entity.pdbx_description
1 polymer ?
#
loop_
_entity_poly.entity_id
_entity_poly.type
_entity_poly.pdbx_seq_one_letter_code
_entity_poly.pdbx_strand_id
1 'polypeptide(L)'
;MKQCFEHYRTLRKEMDAWLDQSRRMDPPSRHGGGEDEANYSLAWFPHYLITGNDGVREHFEHLRDMLAGWVERDCLHGYEPEAEAHHGTEPFLLFLPRYLGLFPKDEKANALLQDAAEHIGNWVEDIPEWFDWERNRFYGYYIGTRTVGRDDGYDAEIAEHFRFVHIALAAHRMTGQDRYLDWALQYGKRRAEMIVAIPDGPLPIAWDANGQPRFGKQATGQQKKAAQAGHHVPGDSLIGVEVLLASGVICALGDLFKASGDAVFHQAARRIAEPMVNELLDPYSDPGAAAISHFRRQFSDSSLDEAIRAQIARFPDLQEGELAMVFPQARRRDWPGVGKRNDMTYWGIWNGDGSVTPTTEPSTAALTLAYQVMGDEHYAERALKQAADKLMMARRVLRGGREHADMGGAVCSTAAGHGRNWGIGPVTGCYGPLLLGTREVKSKVTPTVEVKHANGERGVPNQILPLVIHSGTDVDGVMFYNGGDSDISFSWRFEDNGWQVLTVEAGAVANCGVTGVMA
;
A
#
# COMPACT_ATOMS: atom_id res chain seq x y z
N MET A 1 -19.12 -13.04 -14.00
CA MET A 1 -19.23 -13.54 -12.59
C MET A 1 -18.69 -14.95 -12.26
N LYS A 2 -19.17 -16.06 -12.83
CA LYS A 2 -18.76 -17.42 -12.35
C LYS A 2 -17.24 -17.68 -12.38
N GLN A 3 -16.57 -17.35 -13.49
CA GLN A 3 -15.11 -17.50 -13.60
C GLN A 3 -14.37 -16.60 -12.59
N CYS A 4 -14.81 -15.34 -12.46
CA CYS A 4 -14.32 -14.42 -11.44
C CYS A 4 -14.41 -15.00 -10.01
N PHE A 5 -15.53 -15.65 -9.66
CA PHE A 5 -15.68 -16.33 -8.37
C PHE A 5 -14.68 -17.48 -8.16
N GLU A 6 -14.40 -18.27 -9.19
CA GLU A 6 -13.43 -19.36 -9.11
C GLU A 6 -11.99 -18.84 -8.86
N HIS A 7 -11.61 -17.74 -9.51
CA HIS A 7 -10.33 -17.09 -9.28
C HIS A 7 -10.24 -16.47 -7.88
N TYR A 8 -11.30 -15.79 -7.43
CA TYR A 8 -11.41 -15.29 -6.06
C TYR A 8 -11.25 -16.41 -5.02
N ARG A 9 -11.96 -17.53 -5.19
CA ARG A 9 -11.90 -18.68 -4.29
C ARG A 9 -10.50 -19.29 -4.25
N THR A 10 -9.85 -19.38 -5.40
CA THR A 10 -8.46 -19.85 -5.51
C THR A 10 -7.51 -18.91 -4.77
N LEU A 11 -7.61 -17.60 -5.01
CA LEU A 11 -6.78 -16.61 -4.33
C LEU A 11 -6.95 -16.64 -2.81
N ARG A 12 -8.19 -16.70 -2.32
CA ARG A 12 -8.51 -16.80 -0.88
C ARG A 12 -7.83 -18.03 -0.26
N LYS A 13 -7.91 -19.19 -0.93
CA LYS A 13 -7.26 -20.42 -0.48
C LYS A 13 -5.74 -20.32 -0.48
N GLU A 14 -5.14 -19.69 -1.48
CA GLU A 14 -3.69 -19.51 -1.55
C GLU A 14 -3.18 -18.54 -0.47
N MET A 15 -3.96 -17.53 -0.10
CA MET A 15 -3.66 -16.64 1.03
C MET A 15 -3.67 -17.37 2.37
N ASP A 16 -4.65 -18.24 2.61
CA ASP A 16 -4.69 -19.11 3.81
C ASP A 16 -3.51 -20.11 3.82
N ALA A 17 -3.23 -20.73 2.67
CA ALA A 17 -2.12 -21.67 2.55
C ALA A 17 -0.76 -21.00 2.76
N TRP A 18 -0.60 -19.75 2.34
CA TRP A 18 0.60 -18.98 2.59
C TRP A 18 0.77 -18.68 4.09
N LEU A 19 -0.29 -18.28 4.79
CA LEU A 19 -0.25 -18.09 6.26
C LEU A 19 0.25 -19.36 6.97
N ASP A 20 -0.34 -20.51 6.65
CA ASP A 20 0.04 -21.81 7.22
C ASP A 20 1.50 -22.17 6.92
N GLN A 21 1.96 -21.89 5.71
CA GLN A 21 3.35 -22.10 5.30
C GLN A 21 4.30 -21.19 6.08
N SER A 22 3.99 -19.90 6.18
CA SER A 22 4.83 -18.93 6.87
C SER A 22 4.98 -19.22 8.36
N ARG A 23 3.90 -19.64 9.04
CA ARG A 23 3.96 -20.07 10.45
C ARG A 23 4.91 -21.24 10.70
N ARG A 24 5.17 -22.07 9.68
CA ARG A 24 6.02 -23.28 9.79
C ARG A 24 7.44 -23.07 9.29
N MET A 25 7.61 -22.22 8.27
CA MET A 25 8.81 -22.20 7.44
C MET A 25 9.61 -20.89 7.54
N ASP A 26 9.02 -19.81 8.02
CA ASP A 26 9.66 -18.50 8.05
C ASP A 26 10.12 -18.16 9.49
N PRO A 27 11.35 -18.54 9.89
CA PRO A 27 11.87 -18.19 11.20
C PRO A 27 12.03 -16.68 11.32
N PRO A 28 12.01 -16.13 12.55
CA PRO A 28 12.40 -14.73 12.77
C PRO A 28 13.81 -14.47 12.23
N SER A 29 14.06 -13.24 11.80
CA SER A 29 15.40 -12.83 11.41
C SER A 29 16.30 -12.66 12.64
N ARG A 30 17.54 -12.19 12.44
CA ARG A 30 18.44 -11.81 13.54
C ARG A 30 17.87 -10.68 14.42
N HIS A 31 16.95 -9.89 13.90
CA HIS A 31 16.30 -8.78 14.61
C HIS A 31 15.18 -9.26 15.54
N GLY A 32 14.67 -10.49 15.35
CA GLY A 32 13.68 -11.07 16.25
C GLY A 32 12.39 -10.26 16.33
N GLY A 33 11.93 -9.72 15.19
CA GLY A 33 10.70 -8.93 15.07
C GLY A 33 10.89 -7.42 14.85
N GLY A 34 12.13 -6.93 14.87
CA GLY A 34 12.48 -5.55 14.50
C GLY A 34 12.62 -5.30 13.00
N GLU A 35 13.09 -4.11 12.62
CA GLU A 35 13.24 -3.66 11.24
C GLU A 35 11.93 -3.84 10.42
N ASP A 36 12.00 -4.47 9.25
CA ASP A 36 10.88 -4.68 8.33
C ASP A 36 10.18 -6.03 8.50
N GLU A 37 10.55 -6.84 9.51
CA GLU A 37 10.14 -8.26 9.62
C GLU A 37 8.63 -8.47 9.61
N ALA A 38 7.85 -7.55 10.17
CA ALA A 38 6.40 -7.67 10.20
C ALA A 38 5.73 -7.22 8.89
N ASN A 39 6.44 -6.51 8.01
CA ASN A 39 5.86 -5.93 6.78
C ASN A 39 5.58 -6.98 5.70
N TYR A 40 6.18 -8.16 5.78
CA TYR A 40 5.84 -9.25 4.86
C TYR A 40 4.35 -9.67 4.97
N SER A 41 3.73 -9.34 6.11
CA SER A 41 2.34 -9.66 6.45
C SER A 41 1.31 -8.67 5.88
N LEU A 42 1.74 -7.63 5.16
CA LEU A 42 0.85 -6.54 4.70
C LEU A 42 -0.35 -7.01 3.88
N ALA A 43 -0.19 -8.09 3.11
CA ALA A 43 -1.29 -8.66 2.32
C ALA A 43 -2.36 -9.36 3.17
N TRP A 44 -2.07 -9.71 4.42
CA TRP A 44 -3.05 -10.35 5.31
C TRP A 44 -4.02 -9.37 5.96
N PHE A 45 -3.76 -8.05 5.93
CA PHE A 45 -4.74 -7.06 6.42
C PHE A 45 -6.06 -7.08 5.64
N PRO A 46 -6.06 -6.92 4.29
CA PRO A 46 -7.29 -7.08 3.52
C PRO A 46 -7.83 -8.51 3.62
N HIS A 47 -6.96 -9.54 3.66
CA HIS A 47 -7.40 -10.93 3.84
C HIS A 47 -8.19 -11.14 5.13
N TYR A 48 -7.74 -10.57 6.24
CA TYR A 48 -8.46 -10.62 7.51
C TYR A 48 -9.82 -9.94 7.45
N LEU A 49 -9.90 -8.77 6.80
CA LEU A 49 -11.17 -8.06 6.60
C LEU A 49 -12.15 -8.89 5.75
N ILE A 50 -11.64 -9.62 4.75
CA ILE A 50 -12.44 -10.46 3.86
C ILE A 50 -12.88 -11.75 4.55
N THR A 51 -12.02 -12.37 5.36
CA THR A 51 -12.24 -13.74 5.84
C THR A 51 -12.66 -13.86 7.29
N GLY A 52 -12.31 -12.88 8.13
CA GLY A 52 -12.41 -13.02 9.59
C GLY A 52 -11.51 -14.12 10.17
N ASN A 53 -10.53 -14.65 9.41
CA ASN A 53 -9.72 -15.80 9.80
C ASN A 53 -8.94 -15.52 11.11
N ASP A 54 -9.29 -16.21 12.19
CA ASP A 54 -8.64 -16.06 13.50
C ASP A 54 -7.15 -16.44 13.47
N GLY A 55 -6.73 -17.34 12.57
CA GLY A 55 -5.30 -17.66 12.39
C GLY A 55 -4.47 -16.46 11.94
N VAL A 56 -5.06 -15.51 11.20
CA VAL A 56 -4.40 -14.25 10.85
C VAL A 56 -4.27 -13.36 12.08
N ARG A 57 -5.33 -13.28 12.92
CA ARG A 57 -5.28 -12.53 14.18
C ARG A 57 -4.17 -13.07 15.09
N GLU A 58 -4.15 -14.39 15.32
CA GLU A 58 -3.12 -15.05 16.14
C GLU A 58 -1.71 -14.73 15.64
N HIS A 59 -1.52 -14.77 14.31
CA HIS A 59 -0.22 -14.50 13.71
C HIS A 59 0.18 -13.03 13.82
N PHE A 60 -0.77 -12.10 13.66
CA PHE A 60 -0.54 -10.69 13.90
C PHE A 60 -0.19 -10.39 15.37
N GLU A 61 -0.87 -11.01 16.33
CA GLU A 61 -0.52 -10.90 17.76
C GLU A 61 0.90 -11.42 18.02
N HIS A 62 1.29 -12.54 17.41
CA HIS A 62 2.66 -13.05 17.47
C HIS A 62 3.69 -12.05 16.92
N LEU A 63 3.45 -11.47 15.73
CA LEU A 63 4.36 -10.47 15.15
C LEU A 63 4.45 -9.21 16.02
N ARG A 64 3.33 -8.73 16.56
CA ARG A 64 3.28 -7.61 17.52
C ARG A 64 4.13 -7.92 18.76
N ASP A 65 4.02 -9.12 19.31
CA ASP A 65 4.78 -9.51 20.49
C ASP A 65 6.28 -9.64 20.22
N MET A 66 6.68 -10.12 19.05
CA MET A 66 8.07 -10.13 18.62
C MET A 66 8.63 -8.71 18.47
N LEU A 67 7.90 -7.81 17.81
CA LEU A 67 8.28 -6.39 17.68
C LEU A 67 8.47 -5.75 19.06
N ALA A 68 7.54 -5.98 19.99
CA ALA A 68 7.66 -5.45 21.33
C ALA A 68 8.91 -5.95 22.06
N GLY A 69 9.24 -7.24 21.91
CA GLY A 69 10.44 -7.83 22.50
C GLY A 69 11.74 -7.31 21.85
N TRP A 70 11.71 -6.93 20.57
CA TRP A 70 12.81 -6.22 19.93
C TRP A 70 12.96 -4.80 20.49
N VAL A 71 11.86 -4.03 20.58
CA VAL A 71 11.87 -2.67 21.13
C VAL A 71 12.41 -2.65 22.57
N GLU A 72 11.99 -3.59 23.42
CA GLU A 72 12.48 -3.68 24.80
C GLU A 72 13.99 -3.95 24.89
N ARG A 73 14.53 -4.72 23.95
CA ARG A 73 15.92 -5.20 23.98
C ARG A 73 16.90 -4.25 23.30
N ASP A 74 16.50 -3.71 22.15
CA ASP A 74 17.43 -3.06 21.21
C ASP A 74 17.15 -1.55 21.05
N CYS A 75 15.97 -1.07 21.44
CA CYS A 75 15.61 0.35 21.36
C CYS A 75 15.82 1.09 22.69
N LEU A 76 15.87 2.42 22.60
CA LEU A 76 15.87 3.33 23.75
C LEU A 76 14.66 4.26 23.60
N HIS A 77 13.79 4.36 24.62
CA HIS A 77 12.53 5.13 24.51
C HIS A 77 11.68 4.73 23.29
N GLY A 78 11.53 3.43 23.03
CA GLY A 78 10.64 2.92 21.98
C GLY A 78 11.14 3.06 20.54
N TYR A 79 12.35 3.59 20.32
CA TYR A 79 12.93 3.74 18.98
C TYR A 79 14.44 3.43 18.95
N GLU A 80 14.96 3.10 17.77
CA GLU A 80 16.37 2.72 17.59
C GLU A 80 17.34 3.84 17.98
N PRO A 81 18.48 3.51 18.61
CA PRO A 81 19.51 4.48 18.95
C PRO A 81 20.06 5.26 17.74
N GLU A 82 20.19 4.58 16.61
CA GLU A 82 20.63 5.13 15.32
C GLU A 82 19.88 4.38 14.21
N ALA A 83 19.11 5.09 13.40
CA ALA A 83 18.43 4.54 12.23
C ALA A 83 18.36 5.61 11.14
N GLU A 84 18.05 5.24 9.91
CA GLU A 84 17.70 6.20 8.87
C GLU A 84 16.19 6.25 8.62
N ALA A 85 15.71 7.35 8.05
CA ALA A 85 14.28 7.67 7.94
C ALA A 85 13.43 6.62 7.21
N HIS A 86 14.04 5.75 6.40
CA HIS A 86 13.39 4.64 5.71
C HIS A 86 13.15 3.45 6.67
N HIS A 87 14.16 2.65 6.99
CA HIS A 87 14.03 1.39 7.74
C HIS A 87 13.66 1.63 9.20
N GLY A 88 14.15 2.70 9.84
CA GLY A 88 13.83 2.96 11.25
C GLY A 88 12.34 3.19 11.51
N THR A 89 11.62 3.70 10.51
CA THR A 89 10.19 4.01 10.62
C THR A 89 9.27 2.82 10.27
N GLU A 90 9.79 1.80 9.60
CA GLU A 90 9.01 0.70 9.02
C GLU A 90 8.12 -0.06 10.01
N PRO A 91 8.61 -0.49 11.19
CA PRO A 91 7.75 -1.16 12.16
C PRO A 91 6.57 -0.28 12.59
N PHE A 92 6.79 1.03 12.69
CA PHE A 92 5.88 1.99 13.30
C PHE A 92 4.90 2.63 12.32
N LEU A 93 5.10 2.47 11.02
CA LEU A 93 4.28 3.10 9.98
C LEU A 93 3.51 2.08 9.11
N LEU A 94 4.09 0.90 8.88
CA LEU A 94 3.53 -0.11 7.99
C LEU A 94 2.66 -1.09 8.77
N PHE A 95 3.28 -2.00 9.53
CA PHE A 95 2.57 -3.03 10.28
C PHE A 95 1.73 -2.48 11.45
N LEU A 96 2.35 -1.78 12.38
CA LEU A 96 1.74 -1.44 13.67
C LEU A 96 0.47 -0.55 13.55
N PRO A 97 0.45 0.51 12.71
CA PRO A 97 -0.76 1.30 12.50
C PRO A 97 -1.89 0.52 11.85
N ARG A 98 -1.58 -0.43 10.96
CA ARG A 98 -2.59 -1.29 10.32
C ARG A 98 -3.15 -2.28 11.32
N TYR A 99 -2.29 -2.86 12.17
CA TYR A 99 -2.68 -3.73 13.29
C TYR A 99 -3.66 -3.03 14.22
N LEU A 100 -3.31 -1.82 14.69
CA LEU A 100 -4.18 -1.00 15.53
C LEU A 100 -5.47 -0.56 14.81
N GLY A 101 -5.50 -0.58 13.48
CA GLY A 101 -6.70 -0.36 12.69
C GLY A 101 -7.73 -1.50 12.81
N LEU A 102 -7.26 -2.73 13.05
CA LEU A 102 -8.10 -3.92 13.27
C LEU A 102 -8.36 -4.18 14.76
N PHE A 103 -7.36 -3.93 15.61
CA PHE A 103 -7.35 -4.20 17.05
C PHE A 103 -7.07 -2.92 17.84
N PRO A 104 -7.96 -1.90 17.80
CA PRO A 104 -7.70 -0.57 18.36
C PRO A 104 -7.61 -0.53 19.89
N LYS A 105 -7.99 -1.62 20.57
CA LYS A 105 -7.94 -1.74 22.03
C LYS A 105 -6.66 -2.40 22.54
N ASP A 106 -5.74 -2.77 21.66
CA ASP A 106 -4.48 -3.37 22.08
C ASP A 106 -3.56 -2.29 22.67
N GLU A 107 -3.51 -2.22 24.00
CA GLU A 107 -2.75 -1.20 24.73
C GLU A 107 -1.24 -1.30 24.48
N LYS A 108 -0.72 -2.52 24.32
CA LYS A 108 0.71 -2.77 24.09
C LYS A 108 1.15 -2.22 22.72
N ALA A 109 0.39 -2.52 21.66
CA ALA A 109 0.64 -1.96 20.35
C ALA A 109 0.48 -0.44 20.33
N ASN A 110 -0.49 0.10 21.06
CA ASN A 110 -0.71 1.55 21.14
C ASN A 110 0.45 2.26 21.86
N ALA A 111 1.00 1.66 22.92
CA ALA A 111 2.18 2.19 23.62
C ALA A 111 3.40 2.24 22.69
N LEU A 112 3.68 1.15 21.97
CA LEU A 112 4.79 1.09 21.00
C LEU A 112 4.71 2.20 19.93
N LEU A 113 3.51 2.44 19.39
CA LEU A 113 3.30 3.48 18.39
C LEU A 113 3.52 4.87 18.98
N GLN A 114 3.02 5.11 20.19
CA GLN A 114 3.16 6.39 20.86
C GLN A 114 4.62 6.69 21.18
N ASP A 115 5.35 5.77 21.78
CA ASP A 115 6.76 5.98 22.14
C ASP A 115 7.60 6.39 20.91
N ALA A 116 7.39 5.72 19.77
CA ALA A 116 8.05 6.09 18.51
C ALA A 116 7.60 7.48 17.98
N ALA A 117 6.32 7.81 18.11
CA ALA A 117 5.76 9.07 17.63
C ALA A 117 6.21 10.29 18.45
N GLU A 118 6.55 10.12 19.73
CA GLU A 118 6.91 11.24 20.61
C GLU A 118 8.19 11.96 20.20
N HIS A 119 9.11 11.24 19.55
CA HIS A 119 10.38 11.79 19.07
C HIS A 119 10.21 12.78 17.90
N ILE A 120 9.15 12.63 17.10
CA ILE A 120 8.91 13.42 15.88
C ILE A 120 8.85 14.92 16.19
N GLY A 121 8.22 15.28 17.31
CA GLY A 121 8.06 16.68 17.74
C GLY A 121 9.09 17.14 18.77
N ASN A 122 10.12 16.34 19.07
CA ASN A 122 11.06 16.54 20.18
C ASN A 122 10.36 16.61 21.56
N TRP A 123 9.32 15.80 21.79
CA TRP A 123 8.55 15.86 23.03
C TRP A 123 9.10 14.99 24.16
N VAL A 124 10.21 14.29 23.91
CA VAL A 124 10.89 13.44 24.90
C VAL A 124 12.13 14.18 25.41
N GLU A 125 12.25 14.32 26.73
CA GLU A 125 13.45 14.87 27.37
C GLU A 125 14.65 13.94 27.18
N ASP A 126 15.87 14.49 27.24
CA ASP A 126 17.15 13.76 27.13
C ASP A 126 17.40 13.01 25.80
N ILE A 127 16.47 13.07 24.83
CA ILE A 127 16.67 12.60 23.46
C ILE A 127 17.09 13.78 22.57
N PRO A 128 18.15 13.65 21.75
CA PRO A 128 18.54 14.69 20.81
C PRO A 128 17.39 15.02 19.85
N GLU A 129 17.16 16.31 19.61
CA GLU A 129 16.05 16.75 18.76
C GLU A 129 16.22 16.24 17.31
N TRP A 130 15.13 15.72 16.75
CA TRP A 130 15.02 15.24 15.38
C TRP A 130 14.58 16.35 14.42
N PHE A 131 13.78 17.30 14.94
CA PHE A 131 13.06 18.28 14.15
C PHE A 131 13.49 19.71 14.47
N ASP A 132 13.76 20.51 13.43
CA ASP A 132 14.00 21.95 13.50
C ASP A 132 12.67 22.68 13.35
N TRP A 133 12.09 23.12 14.46
CA TRP A 133 10.82 23.84 14.48
C TRP A 133 10.88 25.23 13.83
N GLU A 134 12.05 25.88 13.83
CA GLU A 134 12.23 27.20 13.19
C GLU A 134 12.20 27.07 11.67
N ARG A 135 12.87 26.05 11.13
CA ARG A 135 12.95 25.78 9.68
C ARG A 135 11.87 24.82 9.18
N ASN A 136 11.07 24.25 10.07
CA ASN A 136 10.00 23.28 9.80
C ASN A 136 10.49 22.07 8.98
N ARG A 137 11.61 21.46 9.40
CA ARG A 137 12.32 20.38 8.68
C ARG A 137 12.98 19.39 9.64
N PHE A 138 13.33 18.20 9.17
CA PHE A 138 14.19 17.30 9.92
C PHE A 138 15.66 17.74 9.84
N TYR A 139 16.44 17.41 10.88
CA TYR A 139 17.86 17.75 10.92
C TYR A 139 18.73 16.95 9.93
N GLY A 140 18.30 15.74 9.56
CA GLY A 140 19.05 14.90 8.62
C GLY A 140 18.31 13.58 8.33
N TYR A 141 18.92 12.75 7.50
CA TYR A 141 18.36 11.45 7.11
C TYR A 141 18.55 10.35 8.16
N TYR A 142 19.66 10.41 8.92
CA TYR A 142 19.91 9.51 10.04
C TYR A 142 19.37 10.14 11.32
N ILE A 143 18.35 9.50 11.90
CA ILE A 143 17.58 9.98 13.03
C ILE A 143 17.33 8.79 13.97
N GLY A 144 17.81 8.90 15.21
CA GLY A 144 17.58 7.91 16.26
C GLY A 144 17.65 8.54 17.65
N THR A 145 17.48 7.72 18.67
CA THR A 145 17.35 8.16 20.07
C THR A 145 18.69 8.52 20.73
N ARG A 146 19.82 8.26 20.07
CA ARG A 146 21.16 8.70 20.51
C ARG A 146 21.87 9.60 19.50
N THR A 147 21.55 9.45 18.22
CA THR A 147 22.26 10.15 17.14
C THR A 147 21.29 10.81 16.18
N VAL A 148 21.57 12.07 15.83
CA VAL A 148 20.88 12.81 14.77
C VAL A 148 21.93 13.43 13.86
N GLY A 149 21.88 13.10 12.57
CA GLY A 149 22.85 13.52 11.56
C GLY A 149 22.72 14.99 11.15
N ARG A 150 23.07 15.94 12.03
CA ARG A 150 22.98 17.39 11.76
C ARG A 150 23.98 17.90 10.70
N ASP A 151 25.11 17.21 10.53
CA ASP A 151 26.25 17.61 9.67
C ASP A 151 26.82 16.44 8.83
N ASP A 152 26.02 15.39 8.59
CA ASP A 152 26.46 14.16 7.92
C ASP A 152 26.53 14.27 6.37
N GLY A 153 26.22 15.45 5.83
CA GLY A 153 26.13 15.73 4.40
C GLY A 153 24.78 15.39 3.75
N TYR A 154 23.82 14.87 4.53
CA TYR A 154 22.43 14.64 4.13
C TYR A 154 21.52 15.82 4.52
N ASP A 155 22.01 17.06 4.47
CA ASP A 155 21.23 18.29 4.72
C ASP A 155 20.18 18.53 3.61
N ALA A 156 19.17 17.65 3.60
CA ALA A 156 18.16 17.53 2.59
C ALA A 156 16.91 16.80 3.09
N GLU A 157 15.77 17.27 2.63
CA GLU A 157 14.45 16.72 2.87
C GLU A 157 14.06 15.83 1.70
N ILE A 158 14.21 14.52 1.88
CA ILE A 158 13.80 13.50 0.91
C ILE A 158 12.35 13.03 1.13
N ALA A 159 11.83 12.22 0.20
CA ALA A 159 10.49 11.67 0.29
C ALA A 159 10.27 10.82 1.56
N GLU A 160 11.29 10.07 1.99
CA GLU A 160 11.21 9.18 3.16
C GLU A 160 10.81 9.91 4.45
N HIS A 161 11.09 11.22 4.59
CA HIS A 161 10.64 11.97 5.78
C HIS A 161 9.11 12.11 5.87
N PHE A 162 8.35 11.89 4.79
CA PHE A 162 6.88 11.78 4.89
C PHE A 162 6.43 10.56 5.70
N ARG A 163 7.29 9.54 5.87
CA ARG A 163 7.01 8.37 6.72
C ARG A 163 6.66 8.79 8.16
N PHE A 164 7.26 9.86 8.68
CA PHE A 164 6.91 10.42 9.99
C PHE A 164 5.51 11.05 10.04
N VAL A 165 5.00 11.59 8.91
CA VAL A 165 3.61 12.08 8.81
C VAL A 165 2.63 10.93 9.02
N HIS A 166 2.91 9.75 8.45
CA HIS A 166 2.08 8.56 8.66
C HIS A 166 2.05 8.13 10.14
N ILE A 167 3.22 8.11 10.80
CA ILE A 167 3.33 7.78 12.22
C ILE A 167 2.54 8.77 13.08
N ALA A 168 2.72 10.07 12.86
CA ALA A 168 2.00 11.12 13.60
C ALA A 168 0.47 11.02 13.40
N LEU A 169 0.00 10.82 12.16
CA LEU A 169 -1.41 10.65 11.87
C LEU A 169 -2.00 9.38 12.50
N ALA A 170 -1.23 8.29 12.56
CA ALA A 170 -1.61 7.07 13.25
C ALA A 170 -1.68 7.28 14.78
N ALA A 171 -0.69 7.96 15.37
CA ALA A 171 -0.68 8.29 16.79
C ALA A 171 -1.86 9.20 17.17
N HIS A 172 -2.15 10.22 16.36
CA HIS A 172 -3.35 11.05 16.53
C HIS A 172 -4.63 10.22 16.49
N ARG A 173 -4.77 9.31 15.52
CA ARG A 173 -5.94 8.43 15.40
C ARG A 173 -6.16 7.58 16.67
N MET A 174 -5.08 7.15 17.32
CA MET A 174 -5.16 6.29 18.49
C MET A 174 -5.34 7.04 19.81
N THR A 175 -4.77 8.24 19.91
CA THR A 175 -4.70 8.98 21.18
C THR A 175 -5.66 10.16 21.26
N GLY A 176 -6.09 10.70 20.11
CA GLY A 176 -6.82 11.97 20.03
C GLY A 176 -6.00 13.19 20.44
N GLN A 177 -4.67 13.08 20.58
CA GLN A 177 -3.83 14.22 20.94
C GLN A 177 -3.52 15.10 19.73
N ASP A 178 -3.97 16.35 19.77
CA ASP A 178 -3.86 17.29 18.65
C ASP A 178 -2.41 17.62 18.27
N ARG A 179 -1.45 17.53 19.21
CA ARG A 179 -0.01 17.80 18.94
C ARG A 179 0.53 17.03 17.72
N TYR A 180 0.07 15.79 17.53
CA TYR A 180 0.47 14.96 16.40
C TYR A 180 -0.15 15.44 15.08
N LEU A 181 -1.42 15.84 15.11
CA LEU A 181 -2.11 16.37 13.93
C LEU A 181 -1.56 17.74 13.55
N ASP A 182 -1.34 18.63 14.52
CA ASP A 182 -0.82 19.97 14.32
C ASP A 182 0.57 19.92 13.67
N TRP A 183 1.47 19.08 14.19
CA TRP A 183 2.79 18.85 13.58
C TRP A 183 2.64 18.31 12.14
N ALA A 184 1.81 17.29 11.94
CA ALA A 184 1.62 16.67 10.62
C ALA A 184 1.07 17.67 9.58
N LEU A 185 0.15 18.56 9.99
CA LEU A 185 -0.38 19.63 9.16
C LEU A 185 0.68 20.69 8.85
N GLN A 186 1.44 21.15 9.84
CA GLN A 186 2.48 22.16 9.65
C GLN A 186 3.60 21.68 8.73
N TYR A 187 4.16 20.50 9.01
CA TYR A 187 5.24 19.92 8.22
C TYR A 187 4.75 19.51 6.84
N GLY A 188 3.61 18.80 6.79
CA GLY A 188 3.01 18.34 5.54
C GLY A 188 2.65 19.49 4.60
N LYS A 189 2.13 20.61 5.13
CA LYS A 189 1.78 21.79 4.31
C LYS A 189 3.01 22.37 3.62
N ARG A 190 4.11 22.59 4.35
CA ARG A 190 5.37 23.05 3.76
C ARG A 190 5.83 22.12 2.64
N ARG A 191 5.79 20.81 2.87
CA ARG A 191 6.19 19.82 1.86
C ARG A 191 5.27 19.82 0.64
N ALA A 192 3.95 19.98 0.84
CA ALA A 192 2.99 20.10 -0.25
C ALA A 192 3.23 21.38 -1.08
N GLU A 193 3.45 22.53 -0.44
CA GLU A 193 3.81 23.79 -1.10
C GLU A 193 5.10 23.64 -1.93
N MET A 194 6.10 22.93 -1.41
CA MET A 194 7.35 22.64 -2.12
C MET A 194 7.15 21.76 -3.36
N ILE A 195 6.17 20.84 -3.36
CA ILE A 195 5.81 20.02 -4.53
C ILE A 195 5.06 20.88 -5.56
N VAL A 196 4.11 21.69 -5.12
CA VAL A 196 3.29 22.56 -5.99
C VAL A 196 4.14 23.65 -6.65
N ALA A 197 5.16 24.16 -5.96
CA ALA A 197 6.06 25.18 -6.48
C ALA A 197 6.98 24.67 -7.62
N ILE A 198 7.06 23.36 -7.85
CA ILE A 198 7.85 22.80 -8.96
C ILE A 198 7.12 23.12 -10.28
N PRO A 199 7.78 23.78 -11.25
CA PRO A 199 7.20 24.01 -12.57
C PRO A 199 6.76 22.71 -13.27
N ASP A 200 5.93 22.81 -14.29
CA ASP A 200 5.52 21.65 -15.09
C ASP A 200 6.72 20.82 -15.57
N GLY A 201 6.71 19.54 -15.24
CA GLY A 201 7.82 18.63 -15.50
C GLY A 201 8.05 17.59 -14.40
N PRO A 202 9.21 16.90 -14.43
CA PRO A 202 9.60 15.92 -13.42
C PRO A 202 9.59 16.51 -12.00
N LEU A 203 9.27 15.69 -11.00
CA LEU A 203 9.45 16.04 -9.59
C LEU A 203 10.91 15.77 -9.16
N PRO A 204 11.46 16.54 -8.21
CA PRO A 204 12.80 16.29 -7.67
C PRO A 204 12.81 15.04 -6.76
N ILE A 205 14.01 14.51 -6.50
CA ILE A 205 14.19 13.35 -5.60
C ILE A 205 14.52 13.76 -4.17
N ALA A 206 14.89 15.03 -3.97
CA ALA A 206 15.22 15.63 -2.69
C ALA A 206 15.04 17.15 -2.75
N TRP A 207 14.99 17.80 -1.61
CA TRP A 207 15.11 19.25 -1.47
C TRP A 207 16.23 19.54 -0.50
N ASP A 208 17.08 20.53 -0.74
CA ASP A 208 18.15 20.84 0.20
C ASP A 208 17.64 21.57 1.46
N ALA A 209 18.58 21.86 2.35
CA ALA A 209 18.45 22.71 3.52
C ALA A 209 17.54 23.94 3.37
N ASN A 210 17.64 24.62 2.22
CA ASN A 210 16.94 25.86 1.92
C ASN A 210 15.63 25.63 1.15
N GLY A 211 15.20 24.37 1.03
CA GLY A 211 14.03 23.97 0.27
C GLY A 211 14.21 24.05 -1.24
N GLN A 212 15.45 24.09 -1.76
CA GLN A 212 15.68 24.10 -3.21
C GLN A 212 15.63 22.67 -3.79
N PRO A 213 14.92 22.45 -4.90
CA PRO A 213 14.75 21.12 -5.47
C PRO A 213 16.06 20.55 -6.01
N ARG A 214 16.28 19.24 -5.80
CA ARG A 214 17.42 18.48 -6.30
C ARG A 214 16.94 17.35 -7.21
N PHE A 215 17.19 17.51 -8.51
CA PHE A 215 16.89 16.49 -9.51
C PHE A 215 18.01 15.45 -9.61
N GLY A 216 17.73 14.27 -10.17
CA GLY A 216 18.66 13.13 -10.20
C GLY A 216 20.08 13.44 -10.69
N LYS A 217 20.26 14.35 -11.66
CA LYS A 217 21.61 14.75 -12.12
C LYS A 217 22.34 15.70 -11.17
N GLN A 218 21.59 16.52 -10.44
CA GLN A 218 22.09 17.57 -9.54
C GLN A 218 22.29 17.07 -8.10
N ALA A 219 21.62 15.96 -7.74
CA ALA A 219 21.69 15.39 -6.41
C ALA A 219 23.10 14.84 -6.09
N THR A 220 23.53 15.02 -4.84
CA THR A 220 24.78 14.48 -4.32
C THR A 220 24.73 12.95 -4.25
N GLY A 221 25.88 12.29 -4.07
CA GLY A 221 25.93 10.83 -3.89
C GLY A 221 25.11 10.35 -2.69
N GLN A 222 25.12 11.11 -1.59
CA GLN A 222 24.34 10.85 -0.39
C GLN A 222 22.83 11.01 -0.63
N GLN A 223 22.40 12.10 -1.26
CA GLN A 223 20.99 12.31 -1.62
C GLN A 223 20.48 11.21 -2.57
N LYS A 224 21.32 10.77 -3.52
CA LYS A 224 21.00 9.64 -4.40
C LYS A 224 20.87 8.34 -3.62
N LYS A 225 21.75 8.08 -2.66
CA LYS A 225 21.68 6.89 -1.80
C LYS A 225 20.39 6.89 -0.98
N ALA A 226 20.07 8.02 -0.33
CA ALA A 226 18.87 8.15 0.49
C ALA A 226 17.57 8.06 -0.34
N ALA A 227 17.59 8.59 -1.57
CA ALA A 227 16.51 8.41 -2.54
C ALA A 227 16.51 7.04 -3.25
N GLN A 228 17.32 6.07 -2.79
CA GLN A 228 17.41 4.72 -3.33
C GLN A 228 17.72 4.65 -4.84
N ALA A 229 18.61 5.51 -5.33
CA ALA A 229 18.94 5.63 -6.75
C ALA A 229 19.50 4.36 -7.41
N GLY A 230 19.91 3.35 -6.64
CA GLY A 230 20.26 2.01 -7.16
C GLY A 230 19.07 1.28 -7.80
N HIS A 231 17.86 1.78 -7.60
CA HIS A 231 16.63 1.31 -8.22
C HIS A 231 16.13 2.21 -9.35
N HIS A 232 16.86 3.26 -9.74
CA HIS A 232 16.45 4.20 -10.78
C HIS A 232 17.18 3.96 -12.11
N VAL A 233 16.53 4.35 -13.20
CA VAL A 233 17.14 4.39 -14.53
C VAL A 233 17.58 5.82 -14.87
N PRO A 234 18.81 6.04 -15.35
CA PRO A 234 19.25 7.36 -15.76
C PRO A 234 18.33 7.97 -16.83
N GLY A 235 17.85 9.19 -16.58
CA GLY A 235 16.99 9.93 -17.52
C GLY A 235 15.50 9.63 -17.40
N ASP A 236 15.08 8.73 -16.51
CA ASP A 236 13.67 8.51 -16.20
C ASP A 236 13.06 9.77 -15.54
N SER A 237 11.99 10.28 -16.13
CA SER A 237 11.27 11.47 -15.67
C SER A 237 10.41 11.20 -14.43
N LEU A 238 10.14 9.93 -14.11
CA LEU A 238 9.25 9.51 -13.02
C LEU A 238 9.99 9.21 -11.71
N ILE A 239 11.33 9.32 -11.65
CA ILE A 239 12.11 9.01 -10.43
C ILE A 239 11.63 9.80 -9.19
N GLY A 240 11.24 11.06 -9.37
CA GLY A 240 10.71 11.90 -8.29
C GLY A 240 9.33 11.44 -7.82
N VAL A 241 8.47 11.02 -8.77
CA VAL A 241 7.16 10.44 -8.44
C VAL A 241 7.33 9.11 -7.73
N GLU A 242 8.25 8.26 -8.20
CA GLU A 242 8.49 6.94 -7.62
C GLU A 242 8.93 7.01 -6.16
N VAL A 243 9.86 7.90 -5.80
CA VAL A 243 10.28 8.04 -4.39
C VAL A 243 9.15 8.53 -3.49
N LEU A 244 8.26 9.40 -4.01
CA LEU A 244 7.08 9.87 -3.28
C LEU A 244 6.05 8.74 -3.11
N LEU A 245 5.83 7.91 -4.13
CA LEU A 245 4.96 6.73 -4.04
C LEU A 245 5.51 5.70 -3.05
N ALA A 246 6.81 5.41 -3.12
CA ALA A 246 7.50 4.48 -2.22
C ALA A 246 7.51 4.94 -0.74
N SER A 247 7.23 6.22 -0.48
CA SER A 247 7.11 6.80 0.86
C SER A 247 5.66 7.08 1.27
N GLY A 248 4.66 6.61 0.51
CA GLY A 248 3.24 6.75 0.86
C GLY A 248 2.68 8.17 0.76
N VAL A 249 3.40 9.09 0.12
CA VAL A 249 3.12 10.54 0.19
C VAL A 249 1.70 10.87 -0.26
N ILE A 250 1.20 10.21 -1.29
CA ILE A 250 -0.16 10.46 -1.77
C ILE A 250 -1.24 10.14 -0.71
N CYS A 251 -1.03 9.10 0.08
CA CYS A 251 -1.91 8.74 1.20
C CYS A 251 -1.82 9.79 2.32
N ALA A 252 -0.60 10.22 2.68
CA ALA A 252 -0.41 11.28 3.68
C ALA A 252 -1.10 12.59 3.26
N LEU A 253 -0.90 13.02 2.01
CA LEU A 253 -1.57 14.22 1.46
C LEU A 253 -3.09 14.08 1.51
N GLY A 254 -3.62 12.90 1.20
CA GLY A 254 -5.05 12.59 1.28
C GLY A 254 -5.62 12.68 2.70
N ASP A 255 -4.88 12.21 3.70
CA ASP A 255 -5.28 12.32 5.11
C ASP A 255 -5.20 13.77 5.61
N LEU A 256 -4.16 14.52 5.23
CA LEU A 256 -3.99 15.93 5.58
C LEU A 256 -5.05 16.83 4.93
N PHE A 257 -5.41 16.54 3.66
CA PHE A 257 -6.52 17.19 2.99
C PHE A 257 -7.84 16.94 3.71
N LYS A 258 -8.13 15.69 4.07
CA LYS A 258 -9.36 15.36 4.82
C LYS A 258 -9.41 16.03 6.20
N ALA A 259 -8.26 16.25 6.84
CA ALA A 259 -8.19 16.90 8.14
C ALA A 259 -8.34 18.43 8.07
N SER A 260 -7.85 19.08 7.02
CA SER A 260 -7.77 20.56 6.95
C SER A 260 -8.65 21.21 5.89
N GLY A 261 -9.00 20.50 4.82
CA GLY A 261 -9.62 21.06 3.62
C GLY A 261 -8.69 21.95 2.78
N ASP A 262 -7.40 22.03 3.10
CA ASP A 262 -6.46 22.90 2.37
C ASP A 262 -6.15 22.35 0.97
N ALA A 263 -6.49 23.14 -0.05
CA ALA A 263 -6.35 22.76 -1.45
C ALA A 263 -4.90 22.48 -1.88
N VAL A 264 -3.88 22.95 -1.14
CA VAL A 264 -2.47 22.66 -1.47
C VAL A 264 -2.16 21.16 -1.44
N PHE A 265 -2.80 20.42 -0.53
CA PHE A 265 -2.64 18.96 -0.44
C PHE A 265 -3.23 18.25 -1.66
N HIS A 266 -4.39 18.70 -2.13
CA HIS A 266 -5.01 18.24 -3.36
C HIS A 266 -4.11 18.50 -4.57
N GLN A 267 -3.60 19.72 -4.71
CA GLN A 267 -2.72 20.11 -5.81
C GLN A 267 -1.43 19.28 -5.82
N ALA A 268 -0.80 19.10 -4.65
CA ALA A 268 0.39 18.27 -4.52
C ALA A 268 0.11 16.79 -4.87
N ALA A 269 -1.02 16.23 -4.43
CA ALA A 269 -1.40 14.87 -4.75
C ALA A 269 -1.65 14.69 -6.25
N ARG A 270 -2.27 15.68 -6.91
CA ARG A 270 -2.46 15.69 -8.36
C ARG A 270 -1.12 15.60 -9.11
N ARG A 271 -0.09 16.34 -8.67
CA ARG A 271 1.26 16.29 -9.27
C ARG A 271 1.90 14.90 -9.23
N ILE A 272 1.49 14.05 -8.29
CA ILE A 272 1.94 12.67 -8.16
C ILE A 272 1.07 11.73 -9.01
N ALA A 273 -0.26 11.90 -8.96
CA ALA A 273 -1.21 10.99 -9.61
C ALA A 273 -1.30 11.16 -11.14
N GLU A 274 -1.27 12.40 -11.64
CA GLU A 274 -1.51 12.70 -13.06
C GLU A 274 -0.52 12.02 -14.02
N PRO A 275 0.81 12.00 -13.76
CA PRO A 275 1.75 11.28 -14.63
C PRO A 275 1.51 9.77 -14.67
N MET A 276 0.92 9.19 -13.62
CA MET A 276 0.68 7.74 -13.53
C MET A 276 -0.38 7.26 -14.52
N VAL A 277 -1.23 8.15 -15.05
CA VAL A 277 -2.22 7.78 -16.07
C VAL A 277 -1.51 7.18 -17.28
N ASN A 278 -0.33 7.70 -17.65
CA ASN A 278 0.45 7.18 -18.77
C ASN A 278 1.13 5.82 -18.48
N GLU A 279 1.19 5.41 -17.21
CA GLU A 279 1.80 4.15 -16.77
C GLU A 279 0.77 3.01 -16.65
N LEU A 280 -0.51 3.24 -16.95
CA LEU A 280 -1.57 2.24 -16.78
C LEU A 280 -1.42 0.99 -17.66
N LEU A 281 -0.65 1.08 -18.75
CA LEU A 281 -0.33 -0.04 -19.63
C LEU A 281 0.87 -0.86 -19.13
N ASP A 282 1.60 -0.38 -18.12
CA ASP A 282 2.79 -1.06 -17.61
C ASP A 282 2.38 -2.21 -16.66
N PRO A 283 2.80 -3.47 -16.94
CA PRO A 283 2.48 -4.63 -16.10
C PRO A 283 2.94 -4.55 -14.65
N TYR A 284 3.86 -3.64 -14.32
CA TYR A 284 4.48 -3.49 -13.00
C TYR A 284 4.08 -2.19 -12.29
N SER A 285 3.21 -1.38 -12.89
CA SER A 285 2.74 -0.11 -12.30
C SER A 285 1.56 -0.30 -11.34
N ASP A 286 1.58 -1.36 -10.52
CA ASP A 286 0.62 -1.53 -9.41
C ASP A 286 0.55 -0.27 -8.50
N PRO A 287 1.67 0.31 -8.02
CA PRO A 287 1.60 1.50 -7.16
C PRO A 287 1.10 2.75 -7.90
N GLY A 288 1.37 2.88 -9.20
CA GLY A 288 0.88 4.00 -10.01
C GLY A 288 -0.63 3.97 -10.19
N ALA A 289 -1.19 2.81 -10.55
CA ALA A 289 -2.63 2.63 -10.68
C ALA A 289 -3.37 2.77 -9.34
N ALA A 290 -2.81 2.23 -8.25
CA ALA A 290 -3.38 2.40 -6.92
C ALA A 290 -3.36 3.87 -6.45
N ALA A 291 -2.31 4.63 -6.79
CA ALA A 291 -2.24 6.06 -6.50
C ALA A 291 -3.35 6.86 -7.20
N ILE A 292 -3.63 6.55 -8.47
CA ILE A 292 -4.76 7.16 -9.19
C ILE A 292 -6.09 6.82 -8.51
N SER A 293 -6.31 5.54 -8.17
CA SER A 293 -7.55 5.12 -7.48
C SER A 293 -7.69 5.84 -6.13
N HIS A 294 -6.61 5.94 -5.35
CA HIS A 294 -6.61 6.70 -4.10
C HIS A 294 -6.92 8.17 -4.32
N PHE A 295 -6.27 8.82 -5.30
CA PHE A 295 -6.52 10.22 -5.64
C PHE A 295 -8.00 10.47 -5.96
N ARG A 296 -8.55 9.71 -6.90
CA ARG A 296 -9.96 9.85 -7.32
C ARG A 296 -10.91 9.78 -6.13
N ARG A 297 -10.67 8.84 -5.22
CA ARG A 297 -11.58 8.54 -4.11
C ARG A 297 -11.41 9.46 -2.91
N GLN A 298 -10.17 9.73 -2.51
CA GLN A 298 -9.87 10.49 -1.30
C GLN A 298 -10.12 11.99 -1.49
N PHE A 299 -9.93 12.48 -2.72
CA PHE A 299 -10.13 13.87 -3.08
C PHE A 299 -11.45 14.13 -3.83
N SER A 300 -12.24 13.08 -4.09
CA SER A 300 -13.47 13.14 -4.88
C SER A 300 -13.25 13.84 -6.24
N ASP A 301 -12.13 13.53 -6.89
CA ASP A 301 -11.67 14.19 -8.11
C ASP A 301 -11.65 13.21 -9.29
N SER A 302 -12.61 13.38 -10.21
CA SER A 302 -12.75 12.60 -11.44
C SER A 302 -12.16 13.29 -12.68
N SER A 303 -11.39 14.37 -12.51
CA SER A 303 -10.83 15.15 -13.63
C SER A 303 -9.81 14.38 -14.49
N LEU A 304 -9.29 13.25 -14.00
CA LEU A 304 -8.41 12.36 -14.75
C LEU A 304 -9.18 11.26 -15.50
N ASP A 305 -10.50 11.11 -15.29
CA ASP A 305 -11.27 9.95 -15.76
C ASP A 305 -11.29 9.83 -17.28
N GLU A 306 -11.35 10.93 -18.03
CA GLU A 306 -11.29 10.88 -19.49
C GLU A 306 -9.96 10.31 -19.99
N ALA A 307 -8.84 10.78 -19.42
CA ALA A 307 -7.52 10.28 -19.76
C ALA A 307 -7.32 8.82 -19.32
N ILE A 308 -7.87 8.44 -18.15
CA ILE A 308 -7.87 7.06 -17.66
C ILE A 308 -8.64 6.14 -18.62
N ARG A 309 -9.87 6.52 -19.03
CA ARG A 309 -10.67 5.77 -20.00
C ARG A 309 -9.96 5.62 -21.34
N ALA A 310 -9.26 6.65 -21.80
CA ALA A 310 -8.46 6.59 -23.02
C ALA A 310 -7.31 5.57 -22.93
N GLN A 311 -6.68 5.41 -21.76
CA GLN A 311 -5.66 4.39 -21.54
C GLN A 311 -6.25 2.98 -21.40
N ILE A 312 -7.37 2.85 -20.69
CA ILE A 312 -8.09 1.56 -20.56
C ILE A 312 -8.51 1.04 -21.93
N ALA A 313 -8.97 1.91 -22.84
CA ALA A 313 -9.34 1.52 -24.21
C ALA A 313 -8.16 0.96 -25.04
N ARG A 314 -6.91 1.12 -24.56
CA ARG A 314 -5.69 0.59 -25.18
C ARG A 314 -5.16 -0.65 -24.47
N PHE A 315 -5.83 -1.14 -23.42
CA PHE A 315 -5.43 -2.36 -22.74
C PHE A 315 -5.41 -3.51 -23.74
N PRO A 316 -4.37 -4.36 -23.73
CA PRO A 316 -4.35 -5.51 -24.60
C PRO A 316 -5.42 -6.51 -24.19
N ASP A 317 -5.81 -7.34 -25.16
CA ASP A 317 -6.61 -8.53 -24.93
C ASP A 317 -5.91 -9.45 -23.91
N LEU A 318 -6.71 -10.31 -23.27
CA LEU A 318 -6.20 -11.29 -22.32
C LEU A 318 -5.11 -12.15 -22.98
N GLN A 319 -3.93 -12.22 -22.38
CA GLN A 319 -2.85 -13.09 -22.80
C GLN A 319 -3.16 -14.53 -22.39
N GLU A 320 -3.24 -15.42 -23.38
CA GLU A 320 -3.38 -16.87 -23.17
C GLU A 320 -2.01 -17.55 -23.03
N GLY A 321 -1.96 -18.64 -22.27
CA GLY A 321 -0.77 -19.48 -22.11
C GLY A 321 -0.40 -19.74 -20.66
N GLU A 322 0.72 -20.44 -20.46
CA GLU A 322 1.23 -20.78 -19.13
C GLU A 322 2.11 -19.65 -18.59
N LEU A 323 1.84 -19.21 -17.36
CA LEU A 323 2.61 -18.16 -16.69
C LEU A 323 4.03 -18.64 -16.40
N ALA A 324 5.00 -17.80 -16.77
CA ALA A 324 6.41 -17.94 -16.45
C ALA A 324 6.82 -16.89 -15.42
N MET A 325 7.62 -17.32 -14.45
CA MET A 325 8.26 -16.45 -13.47
C MET A 325 9.77 -16.48 -13.73
N VAL A 326 10.36 -15.32 -14.00
CA VAL A 326 11.73 -15.19 -14.51
C VAL A 326 12.56 -14.29 -13.59
N PHE A 327 13.82 -14.68 -13.39
CA PHE A 327 14.83 -13.87 -12.71
C PHE A 327 16.04 -13.70 -13.62
N PRO A 328 16.40 -12.47 -14.02
CA PRO A 328 17.63 -12.24 -14.77
C PRO A 328 18.84 -12.55 -13.90
N GLN A 329 19.91 -13.08 -14.50
CA GLN A 329 21.17 -13.33 -13.80
C GLN A 329 21.76 -12.05 -13.20
N ALA A 330 21.71 -10.94 -13.95
CA ALA A 330 22.15 -9.64 -13.49
C ALA A 330 21.01 -8.93 -12.76
N ARG A 331 21.24 -8.59 -11.49
CA ARG A 331 20.35 -7.71 -10.73
C ARG A 331 20.53 -6.28 -11.20
N ARG A 332 19.70 -5.85 -12.14
CA ARG A 332 19.66 -4.48 -12.64
C ARG A 332 18.25 -4.13 -13.07
N ARG A 333 17.93 -2.84 -13.03
CA ARG A 333 16.79 -2.27 -13.70
C ARG A 333 17.31 -1.48 -14.91
N ASP A 334 16.78 -1.77 -16.08
CA ASP A 334 17.22 -1.15 -17.35
C ASP A 334 16.09 -0.47 -18.14
N TRP A 335 14.88 -0.35 -17.58
CA TRP A 335 13.79 0.42 -18.18
C TRP A 335 13.06 1.35 -17.17
N PRO A 336 12.50 2.48 -17.65
CA PRO A 336 11.90 3.52 -16.81
C PRO A 336 10.52 3.15 -16.24
N GLY A 337 9.97 4.04 -15.42
CA GLY A 337 8.60 3.98 -14.89
C GLY A 337 8.51 3.46 -13.46
N VAL A 338 7.36 3.62 -12.81
CA VAL A 338 7.24 3.31 -11.36
C VAL A 338 7.09 1.82 -11.08
N GLY A 339 7.24 1.43 -9.80
CA GLY A 339 6.91 0.08 -9.30
C GLY A 339 7.94 -1.00 -9.63
N LYS A 340 9.15 -0.60 -10.03
CA LYS A 340 10.19 -1.52 -10.52
C LYS A 340 11.41 -1.51 -9.62
N ARG A 341 12.04 -2.67 -9.47
CA ARG A 341 13.28 -2.84 -8.70
C ARG A 341 14.28 -3.71 -9.43
N ASN A 342 15.54 -3.63 -9.02
CA ASN A 342 16.65 -4.31 -9.70
C ASN A 342 16.69 -5.84 -9.49
N ASP A 343 15.90 -6.37 -8.56
CA ASP A 343 15.84 -7.77 -8.16
C ASP A 343 14.38 -8.27 -8.01
N MET A 344 13.44 -7.56 -8.65
CA MET A 344 12.03 -7.96 -8.69
C MET A 344 11.83 -9.22 -9.53
N THR A 345 10.72 -9.91 -9.26
CA THR A 345 10.22 -10.99 -10.10
C THR A 345 9.69 -10.46 -11.44
N TYR A 346 10.08 -11.09 -12.54
CA TYR A 346 9.53 -10.80 -13.87
C TYR A 346 8.51 -11.86 -14.28
N TRP A 347 7.50 -11.42 -15.02
CA TRP A 347 6.40 -12.27 -15.49
C TRP A 347 6.37 -12.32 -17.02
N GLY A 348 6.03 -13.50 -17.55
CA GLY A 348 5.87 -13.73 -18.96
C GLY A 348 5.02 -14.96 -19.25
N ILE A 349 4.92 -15.31 -20.53
CA ILE A 349 4.21 -16.49 -21.00
C ILE A 349 5.22 -17.46 -21.61
N TRP A 350 5.14 -18.73 -21.24
CA TRP A 350 5.93 -19.80 -21.85
C TRP A 350 5.54 -20.02 -23.31
N ASN A 351 6.54 -20.04 -24.18
CA ASN A 351 6.38 -20.42 -25.57
C ASN A 351 6.74 -21.91 -25.75
N GLY A 352 6.15 -22.56 -26.75
CA GLY A 352 6.39 -23.99 -27.02
C GLY A 352 7.82 -24.35 -27.43
N ASP A 353 8.67 -23.36 -27.72
CA ASP A 353 10.10 -23.52 -28.02
C ASP A 353 11.01 -23.38 -26.78
N GLY A 354 10.42 -23.19 -25.58
CA GLY A 354 11.14 -23.00 -24.33
C GLY A 354 11.63 -21.57 -24.10
N SER A 355 11.22 -20.60 -24.93
CA SER A 355 11.43 -19.17 -24.64
C SER A 355 10.28 -18.60 -23.79
N VAL A 356 10.48 -17.42 -23.22
CA VAL A 356 9.47 -16.69 -22.46
C VAL A 356 9.24 -15.33 -23.09
N THR A 357 7.99 -15.05 -23.45
CA THR A 357 7.56 -13.72 -23.92
C THR A 357 7.17 -12.87 -22.70
N PRO A 358 7.73 -11.67 -22.49
CA PRO A 358 7.31 -10.80 -21.40
C PRO A 358 5.80 -10.54 -21.42
N THR A 359 5.17 -10.48 -20.25
CA THR A 359 3.74 -10.20 -20.19
C THR A 359 3.47 -8.77 -20.65
N THR A 360 2.34 -8.58 -21.34
CA THR A 360 1.79 -7.26 -21.66
C THR A 360 0.50 -7.00 -20.89
N GLU A 361 0.08 -7.93 -20.03
CA GLU A 361 -1.08 -7.73 -19.17
C GLU A 361 -0.87 -6.48 -18.29
N PRO A 362 -1.85 -5.56 -18.21
CA PRO A 362 -1.82 -4.48 -17.25
C PRO A 362 -1.67 -5.03 -15.82
N SER A 363 -1.15 -4.19 -14.92
CA SER A 363 -1.01 -4.56 -13.51
C SER A 363 -2.39 -4.85 -12.88
N THR A 364 -2.41 -5.63 -11.79
CA THR A 364 -3.67 -5.98 -11.12
C THR A 364 -4.41 -4.76 -10.58
N ALA A 365 -3.67 -3.74 -10.12
CA ALA A 365 -4.26 -2.48 -9.70
C ALA A 365 -4.81 -1.67 -10.89
N ALA A 366 -4.19 -1.73 -12.08
CA ALA A 366 -4.69 -1.08 -13.29
C ALA A 366 -5.99 -1.73 -13.78
N LEU A 367 -6.06 -3.07 -13.76
CA LEU A 367 -7.29 -3.82 -14.05
C LEU A 367 -8.39 -3.52 -13.01
N THR A 368 -8.02 -3.39 -11.73
CA THR A 368 -8.95 -3.00 -10.67
C THR A 368 -9.51 -1.59 -10.88
N LEU A 369 -8.65 -0.63 -11.21
CA LEU A 369 -9.08 0.73 -11.57
C LEU A 369 -10.00 0.70 -12.79
N ALA A 370 -9.69 -0.11 -13.81
CA ALA A 370 -10.52 -0.25 -15.00
C ALA A 370 -11.92 -0.78 -14.67
N TYR A 371 -12.03 -1.80 -13.83
CA TYR A 371 -13.33 -2.26 -13.31
C TYR A 371 -14.08 -1.13 -12.59
N GLN A 372 -13.41 -0.42 -11.67
CA GLN A 372 -14.05 0.64 -10.88
C GLN A 372 -14.52 1.82 -11.75
N VAL A 373 -13.83 2.13 -12.84
CA VAL A 373 -14.17 3.24 -13.75
C VAL A 373 -15.21 2.84 -14.81
N MET A 374 -15.14 1.61 -15.31
CA MET A 374 -15.95 1.15 -16.45
C MET A 374 -17.15 0.29 -16.04
N GLY A 375 -17.12 -0.35 -14.88
CA GLY A 375 -18.12 -1.32 -14.42
C GLY A 375 -18.05 -2.68 -15.13
N ASP A 376 -17.03 -2.92 -15.97
CA ASP A 376 -16.90 -4.17 -16.74
C ASP A 376 -16.22 -5.27 -15.92
N GLU A 377 -17.00 -6.27 -15.51
CA GLU A 377 -16.58 -7.43 -14.72
C GLU A 377 -15.39 -8.18 -15.31
N HIS A 378 -15.16 -8.11 -16.62
CA HIS A 378 -14.02 -8.76 -17.28
C HIS A 378 -12.68 -8.30 -16.71
N TYR A 379 -12.56 -7.01 -16.33
CA TYR A 379 -11.34 -6.50 -15.70
C TYR A 379 -11.15 -7.04 -14.28
N ALA A 380 -12.24 -7.18 -13.50
CA ALA A 380 -12.17 -7.77 -12.16
C ALA A 380 -11.77 -9.25 -12.22
N GLU A 381 -12.30 -10.00 -13.20
CA GLU A 381 -11.92 -11.38 -13.45
C GLU A 381 -10.43 -11.51 -13.77
N ARG A 382 -9.93 -10.71 -14.73
CA ARG A 382 -8.51 -10.69 -15.12
C ARG A 382 -7.60 -10.37 -13.93
N ALA A 383 -7.95 -9.37 -13.12
CA ALA A 383 -7.18 -8.99 -11.94
C ALA A 383 -7.07 -10.14 -10.94
N LEU A 384 -8.20 -10.75 -10.58
CA LEU A 384 -8.25 -11.86 -9.62
C LEU A 384 -7.55 -13.11 -10.15
N LYS A 385 -7.70 -13.42 -11.44
CA LYS A 385 -6.97 -14.52 -12.08
C LYS A 385 -5.46 -14.30 -11.98
N GLN A 386 -4.98 -13.12 -12.37
CA GLN A 386 -3.57 -12.79 -12.37
C GLN A 386 -2.98 -12.84 -10.96
N ALA A 387 -3.69 -12.30 -9.96
CA ALA A 387 -3.30 -12.36 -8.56
C ALA A 387 -3.23 -13.81 -8.04
N ALA A 388 -4.23 -14.64 -8.33
CA ALA A 388 -4.27 -16.05 -7.95
C ALA A 388 -3.09 -16.83 -8.55
N ASP A 389 -2.86 -16.69 -9.85
CA ASP A 389 -1.81 -17.41 -10.57
C ASP A 389 -0.41 -17.01 -10.08
N LYS A 390 -0.16 -15.70 -9.93
CA LYS A 390 1.11 -15.17 -9.43
C LYS A 390 1.40 -15.62 -8.00
N LEU A 391 0.42 -15.52 -7.09
CA LEU A 391 0.58 -15.95 -5.70
C LEU A 391 0.82 -17.46 -5.59
N MET A 392 0.01 -18.26 -6.29
CA MET A 392 0.16 -19.71 -6.35
C MET A 392 1.56 -20.10 -6.83
N MET A 393 2.05 -19.46 -7.89
CA MET A 393 3.39 -19.73 -8.42
C MET A 393 4.47 -19.32 -7.42
N ALA A 394 4.41 -18.10 -6.88
CA ALA A 394 5.37 -17.58 -5.91
C ALA A 394 5.48 -18.49 -4.67
N ARG A 395 4.35 -18.91 -4.09
CA ARG A 395 4.31 -19.76 -2.90
C ARG A 395 5.01 -21.12 -3.08
N ARG A 396 5.02 -21.65 -4.30
CA ARG A 396 5.66 -22.94 -4.63
C ARG A 396 7.18 -22.88 -4.71
N VAL A 397 7.75 -21.71 -5.00
CA VAL A 397 9.15 -21.59 -5.46
C VAL A 397 9.96 -20.54 -4.71
N LEU A 398 9.30 -19.53 -4.12
CA LEU A 398 9.94 -18.45 -3.38
C LEU A 398 9.85 -18.69 -1.87
N ARG A 399 10.71 -17.98 -1.12
CA ARG A 399 10.63 -17.89 0.35
C ARG A 399 9.54 -16.90 0.75
N GLY A 400 9.06 -17.01 2.00
CA GLY A 400 7.97 -16.16 2.49
C GLY A 400 8.30 -14.67 2.51
N GLY A 401 9.56 -14.31 2.82
CA GLY A 401 10.06 -12.93 2.83
C GLY A 401 10.03 -12.26 4.21
N ARG A 402 9.85 -13.03 5.29
CA ARG A 402 9.96 -12.50 6.66
C ARG A 402 11.37 -11.99 6.97
N GLU A 403 12.39 -12.55 6.33
CA GLU A 403 13.79 -12.20 6.58
C GLU A 403 14.19 -10.81 6.08
N HIS A 404 13.43 -10.27 5.12
CA HIS A 404 13.58 -8.93 4.53
C HIS A 404 12.34 -8.65 3.67
N ALA A 405 11.34 -7.99 4.25
CA ALA A 405 10.03 -7.79 3.64
C ALA A 405 10.08 -6.90 2.38
N ASP A 406 11.07 -6.02 2.30
CA ASP A 406 11.25 -5.09 1.20
C ASP A 406 11.92 -5.70 -0.04
N MET A 407 12.28 -6.99 0.03
CA MET A 407 12.90 -7.72 -1.07
C MET A 407 11.93 -7.95 -2.26
N GLY A 408 12.44 -8.39 -3.41
CA GLY A 408 11.73 -8.37 -4.70
C GLY A 408 11.35 -9.75 -5.21
N GLY A 409 11.99 -10.78 -4.66
CA GLY A 409 11.87 -12.19 -5.04
C GLY A 409 11.34 -13.06 -3.90
N ALA A 410 10.32 -12.59 -3.19
CA ALA A 410 9.64 -13.33 -2.12
C ALA A 410 8.13 -13.47 -2.40
N VAL A 411 7.47 -14.34 -1.61
CA VAL A 411 6.00 -14.44 -1.65
C VAL A 411 5.37 -13.11 -1.23
N CYS A 412 5.86 -12.49 -0.15
CA CYS A 412 5.35 -11.18 0.30
C CYS A 412 5.48 -10.10 -0.77
N SER A 413 6.57 -10.08 -1.53
CA SER A 413 6.78 -9.07 -2.57
C SER A 413 5.88 -9.30 -3.78
N THR A 414 5.51 -10.56 -4.06
CA THR A 414 4.49 -10.87 -5.07
C THR A 414 3.08 -10.49 -4.59
N ALA A 415 2.81 -10.55 -3.29
CA ALA A 415 1.49 -10.24 -2.75
C ALA A 415 1.28 -8.74 -2.49
N ALA A 416 2.22 -8.11 -1.78
CA ALA A 416 2.18 -6.74 -1.31
C ALA A 416 3.16 -5.80 -2.04
N GLY A 417 3.93 -6.28 -3.01
CA GLY A 417 4.96 -5.48 -3.65
C GLY A 417 6.23 -5.38 -2.79
N HIS A 418 7.32 -4.90 -3.38
CA HIS A 418 8.59 -4.68 -2.69
C HIS A 418 8.68 -3.25 -2.11
N GLY A 419 9.82 -2.86 -1.52
CA GLY A 419 10.04 -1.55 -0.88
C GLY A 419 9.88 -0.29 -1.75
N ARG A 420 9.43 -0.43 -3.00
CA ARG A 420 9.07 0.68 -3.92
C ARG A 420 7.57 0.83 -4.15
N ASN A 421 6.77 -0.03 -3.54
CA ASN A 421 5.37 -0.21 -3.87
C ASN A 421 4.39 0.16 -2.75
N TRP A 422 4.89 0.53 -1.57
CA TRP A 422 4.07 0.92 -0.43
C TRP A 422 2.97 -0.12 -0.06
N GLY A 423 3.32 -1.41 -0.10
CA GLY A 423 2.36 -2.47 0.18
C GLY A 423 1.32 -2.72 -0.92
N ILE A 424 1.57 -2.22 -2.15
CA ILE A 424 0.74 -2.45 -3.35
C ILE A 424 1.45 -3.37 -4.37
N GLY A 425 1.12 -4.65 -4.34
CA GLY A 425 1.55 -5.65 -5.32
C GLY A 425 0.37 -6.37 -5.98
N PRO A 426 0.66 -7.42 -6.79
CA PRO A 426 -0.35 -8.16 -7.52
C PRO A 426 -1.58 -8.65 -6.72
N VAL A 427 -1.44 -8.97 -5.43
CA VAL A 427 -2.60 -9.39 -4.62
C VAL A 427 -3.29 -8.19 -3.99
N THR A 428 -2.54 -7.36 -3.28
CA THR A 428 -3.08 -6.19 -2.56
C THR A 428 -3.63 -5.10 -3.48
N GLY A 429 -3.15 -5.02 -4.72
CA GLY A 429 -3.63 -4.12 -5.76
C GLY A 429 -5.06 -4.41 -6.22
N CYS A 430 -5.54 -5.65 -6.07
CA CYS A 430 -6.90 -6.02 -6.47
C CYS A 430 -7.75 -6.64 -5.36
N TYR A 431 -7.19 -7.44 -4.46
CA TYR A 431 -7.97 -8.29 -3.55
C TYR A 431 -8.83 -7.47 -2.57
N GLY A 432 -8.22 -6.61 -1.76
CA GLY A 432 -8.97 -5.69 -0.90
C GLY A 432 -9.77 -4.64 -1.69
N PRO A 433 -9.16 -3.95 -2.67
CA PRO A 433 -9.83 -2.89 -3.43
C PRO A 433 -11.05 -3.34 -4.26
N LEU A 434 -11.02 -4.52 -4.89
CA LEU A 434 -12.19 -5.07 -5.58
C LEU A 434 -13.24 -5.56 -4.59
N LEU A 435 -12.85 -6.33 -3.58
CA LEU A 435 -13.81 -7.07 -2.77
C LEU A 435 -14.51 -6.19 -1.74
N LEU A 436 -13.79 -5.25 -1.13
CA LEU A 436 -14.32 -4.40 -0.06
C LEU A 436 -14.11 -2.90 -0.33
N GLY A 437 -13.54 -2.52 -1.47
CA GLY A 437 -13.21 -1.12 -1.74
C GLY A 437 -12.16 -0.58 -0.76
N THR A 438 -11.19 -1.41 -0.33
CA THR A 438 -10.22 -0.99 0.69
C THR A 438 -9.33 0.16 0.22
N ARG A 439 -9.04 1.11 1.12
CA ARG A 439 -8.03 2.16 0.96
C ARG A 439 -7.28 2.38 2.26
N GLU A 440 -6.09 2.97 2.20
CA GLU A 440 -5.39 3.44 3.39
C GLU A 440 -5.97 4.79 3.86
N VAL A 441 -6.30 4.89 5.15
CA VAL A 441 -6.72 6.14 5.81
C VAL A 441 -6.03 6.21 7.17
N LYS A 442 -5.19 7.21 7.39
CA LYS A 442 -4.33 7.34 8.58
C LYS A 442 -3.62 6.03 8.93
N SER A 443 -3.05 5.37 7.92
CA SER A 443 -2.37 4.07 8.02
C SER A 443 -3.21 2.91 8.55
N LYS A 444 -4.55 3.00 8.43
CA LYS A 444 -5.49 1.86 8.57
C LYS A 444 -5.94 1.41 7.19
N VAL A 445 -5.99 0.09 6.96
CA VAL A 445 -6.72 -0.49 5.82
C VAL A 445 -8.21 -0.38 6.12
N THR A 446 -8.89 0.53 5.42
CA THR A 446 -10.30 0.86 5.65
C THR A 446 -11.15 0.34 4.50
N PRO A 447 -12.07 -0.62 4.74
CA PRO A 447 -13.02 -1.05 3.73
C PRO A 447 -14.11 0.01 3.51
N THR A 448 -14.63 0.05 2.29
CA THR A 448 -15.86 0.78 1.97
C THR A 448 -17.07 -0.10 2.22
N VAL A 449 -16.98 -1.38 1.90
CA VAL A 449 -18.05 -2.35 2.16
C VAL A 449 -17.62 -3.26 3.31
N GLU A 450 -18.44 -3.37 4.34
CA GLU A 450 -18.26 -4.36 5.39
C GLU A 450 -19.34 -5.44 5.28
N VAL A 451 -18.94 -6.69 5.52
CA VAL A 451 -19.80 -7.86 5.45
C VAL A 451 -19.68 -8.67 6.75
N LYS A 452 -20.82 -9.21 7.19
CA LYS A 452 -20.92 -10.14 8.31
C LYS A 452 -21.82 -11.31 7.94
N HIS A 453 -21.45 -12.48 8.45
CA HIS A 453 -22.26 -13.67 8.40
C HIS A 453 -23.59 -13.46 9.17
N ALA A 454 -24.59 -14.31 8.90
CA ALA A 454 -25.89 -14.23 9.57
C ALA A 454 -25.82 -14.39 11.10
N ASN A 455 -24.78 -15.08 11.61
CA ASN A 455 -24.50 -15.21 13.05
C ASN A 455 -23.80 -13.97 13.66
N GLY A 456 -23.52 -12.94 12.85
CA GLY A 456 -22.86 -11.71 13.27
C GLY A 456 -21.33 -11.74 13.19
N GLU A 457 -20.71 -12.87 12.83
CA GLU A 457 -19.26 -12.96 12.64
C GLU A 457 -18.82 -12.09 11.47
N ARG A 458 -17.67 -11.42 11.62
CA ARG A 458 -17.09 -10.58 10.55
C ARG A 458 -16.53 -11.46 9.44
N GLY A 459 -16.71 -11.01 8.21
CA GLY A 459 -16.16 -11.67 7.04
C GLY A 459 -17.22 -11.88 5.96
N VAL A 460 -16.72 -12.07 4.74
CA VAL A 460 -17.50 -12.42 3.57
C VAL A 460 -17.71 -13.94 3.57
N PRO A 461 -18.96 -14.44 3.51
CA PRO A 461 -19.23 -15.86 3.37
C PRO A 461 -18.46 -16.49 2.20
N ASN A 462 -17.97 -17.71 2.36
CA ASN A 462 -17.07 -18.38 1.40
C ASN A 462 -17.65 -18.48 -0.03
N GLN A 463 -18.97 -18.50 -0.15
CA GLN A 463 -19.70 -18.62 -1.40
C GLN A 463 -20.03 -17.26 -2.04
N ILE A 464 -19.78 -16.15 -1.34
CA ILE A 464 -20.10 -14.81 -1.82
C ILE A 464 -18.84 -14.15 -2.40
N LEU A 465 -18.94 -13.66 -3.64
CA LEU A 465 -18.01 -12.73 -4.26
C LEU A 465 -18.63 -11.33 -4.25
N PRO A 466 -18.11 -10.40 -3.43
CA PRO A 466 -18.41 -8.98 -3.56
C PRO A 466 -17.50 -8.33 -4.61
N LEU A 467 -18.03 -7.41 -5.40
CA LEU A 467 -17.24 -6.52 -6.27
C LEU A 467 -17.72 -5.09 -6.09
N VAL A 468 -16.84 -4.21 -5.63
CA VAL A 468 -17.13 -2.80 -5.32
C VAL A 468 -16.85 -1.92 -6.52
N ILE A 469 -17.85 -1.12 -6.91
CA ILE A 469 -17.78 -0.17 -8.02
C ILE A 469 -17.67 1.25 -7.45
N HIS A 470 -16.74 2.02 -8.02
CA HIS A 470 -16.50 3.43 -7.72
C HIS A 470 -16.32 4.20 -9.03
N SER A 471 -17.44 4.39 -9.74
CA SER A 471 -17.46 5.06 -11.02
C SER A 471 -17.38 6.58 -10.87
N GLY A 472 -17.69 7.12 -9.68
CA GLY A 472 -17.81 8.57 -9.48
C GLY A 472 -19.08 9.14 -10.13
N THR A 473 -20.07 8.27 -10.40
CA THR A 473 -21.39 8.56 -10.96
C THR A 473 -22.47 7.83 -10.15
N ASP A 474 -23.73 7.83 -10.59
CA ASP A 474 -24.87 7.20 -9.90
C ASP A 474 -24.79 5.65 -9.73
N VAL A 475 -23.66 5.02 -10.08
CA VAL A 475 -23.45 3.55 -10.11
C VAL A 475 -22.51 3.07 -9.00
N ASP A 476 -22.15 3.94 -8.06
CA ASP A 476 -21.37 3.55 -6.88
C ASP A 476 -22.15 2.52 -6.03
N GLY A 477 -21.49 1.43 -5.67
CA GLY A 477 -22.15 0.31 -5.01
C GLY A 477 -21.31 -0.96 -4.92
N VAL A 478 -21.99 -2.07 -4.72
CA VAL A 478 -21.40 -3.41 -4.64
C VAL A 478 -22.29 -4.44 -5.31
N MET A 479 -21.67 -5.32 -6.08
CA MET A 479 -22.30 -6.51 -6.65
C MET A 479 -21.96 -7.71 -5.77
N PHE A 480 -22.95 -8.50 -5.37
CA PHE A 480 -22.74 -9.75 -4.66
C PHE A 480 -23.16 -10.92 -5.54
N TYR A 481 -22.23 -11.82 -5.85
CA TYR A 481 -22.51 -13.07 -6.54
C TYR A 481 -22.42 -14.25 -5.58
N ASN A 482 -23.45 -15.11 -5.59
CA ASN A 482 -23.44 -16.37 -4.85
C ASN A 482 -22.98 -17.50 -5.77
N GLY A 483 -21.75 -17.97 -5.58
CA GLY A 483 -21.17 -19.10 -6.29
C GLY A 483 -21.42 -20.47 -5.63
N GLY A 484 -22.28 -20.53 -4.61
CA GLY A 484 -22.67 -21.77 -3.94
C GLY A 484 -23.93 -22.42 -4.53
N ASP A 485 -24.29 -23.57 -3.98
CA ASP A 485 -25.44 -24.39 -4.41
C ASP A 485 -26.72 -24.14 -3.58
N SER A 486 -26.68 -23.17 -2.67
CA SER A 486 -27.80 -22.80 -1.80
C SER A 486 -27.88 -21.29 -1.63
N ASP A 487 -29.07 -20.78 -1.34
CA ASP A 487 -29.28 -19.39 -0.97
C ASP A 487 -28.48 -19.04 0.28
N ILE A 488 -27.95 -17.81 0.33
CA ILE A 488 -27.18 -17.34 1.48
C ILE A 488 -27.68 -15.97 1.91
N SER A 489 -27.99 -15.87 3.21
CA SER A 489 -28.28 -14.62 3.88
C SER A 489 -27.05 -14.11 4.64
N PHE A 490 -26.77 -12.83 4.52
CA PHE A 490 -25.69 -12.14 5.24
C PHE A 490 -26.06 -10.69 5.48
N SER A 491 -25.30 -10.01 6.36
CA SER A 491 -25.46 -8.58 6.60
C SER A 491 -24.32 -7.82 5.93
N TRP A 492 -24.62 -6.67 5.34
CA TRP A 492 -23.62 -5.79 4.73
C TRP A 492 -23.93 -4.33 5.02
N ARG A 493 -22.93 -3.46 4.84
CA ARG A 493 -23.11 -2.00 4.82
C ARG A 493 -22.10 -1.34 3.88
N PHE A 494 -22.48 -0.18 3.36
CA PHE A 494 -21.63 0.71 2.60
C PHE A 494 -21.23 1.92 3.46
N GLU A 495 -19.94 2.11 3.66
CA GLU A 495 -19.34 3.09 4.59
C GLU A 495 -20.04 3.04 5.96
N ASP A 496 -20.44 4.20 6.48
CA ASP A 496 -21.09 4.34 7.78
C ASP A 496 -22.62 4.17 7.72
N ASN A 497 -23.16 3.67 6.61
CA ASN A 497 -24.60 3.37 6.49
C ASN A 497 -25.00 2.22 7.44
N GLY A 498 -26.31 2.12 7.68
CA GLY A 498 -26.89 1.05 8.49
C GLY A 498 -26.65 -0.34 7.90
N TRP A 499 -26.54 -1.35 8.77
CA TRP A 499 -26.46 -2.75 8.36
C TRP A 499 -27.76 -3.20 7.69
N GLN A 500 -27.64 -3.87 6.55
CA GLN A 500 -28.74 -4.41 5.77
C GLN A 500 -28.57 -5.92 5.62
N VAL A 501 -29.67 -6.66 5.74
CA VAL A 501 -29.70 -8.10 5.46
C VAL A 501 -30.00 -8.30 3.99
N LEU A 502 -29.18 -9.11 3.32
CA LEU A 502 -29.36 -9.51 1.94
C LEU A 502 -29.37 -11.02 1.86
N THR A 503 -30.29 -11.57 1.06
CA THR A 503 -30.26 -12.98 0.66
C THR A 503 -29.99 -13.03 -0.84
N VAL A 504 -28.98 -13.80 -1.24
CA VAL A 504 -28.63 -13.99 -2.65
C VAL A 504 -28.87 -15.44 -3.01
N GLU A 505 -29.72 -15.68 -4.01
CA GLU A 505 -30.03 -17.02 -4.50
C GLU A 505 -28.80 -17.72 -5.07
N ALA A 506 -28.76 -19.06 -5.03
CA ALA A 506 -27.68 -19.84 -5.62
C ALA A 506 -27.45 -19.48 -7.10
N GLY A 507 -26.22 -19.11 -7.46
CA GLY A 507 -25.86 -18.70 -8.82
C GLY A 507 -26.35 -17.32 -9.24
N ALA A 508 -27.01 -16.55 -8.37
CA ALA A 508 -27.53 -15.22 -8.68
C ALA A 508 -26.53 -14.10 -8.36
N VAL A 509 -26.78 -12.93 -8.97
CA VAL A 509 -26.10 -11.66 -8.69
C VAL A 509 -27.12 -10.71 -8.07
N ALA A 510 -26.76 -10.06 -6.97
CA ALA A 510 -27.50 -8.97 -6.37
C ALA A 510 -26.71 -7.66 -6.51
N ASN A 511 -27.32 -6.63 -7.09
CA ASN A 511 -26.72 -5.30 -7.23
C ASN A 511 -27.23 -4.40 -6.10
N CYS A 512 -26.30 -3.81 -5.35
CA CYS A 512 -26.62 -2.93 -4.24
C CYS A 512 -25.94 -1.58 -4.44
N GLY A 513 -26.72 -0.51 -4.51
CA GLY A 513 -26.21 0.86 -4.52
C GLY A 513 -25.81 1.30 -3.10
N VAL A 514 -25.34 2.54 -2.97
CA VAL A 514 -24.89 3.12 -1.69
C VAL A 514 -25.95 3.01 -0.58
N THR A 515 -27.23 3.19 -0.90
CA THR A 515 -28.36 3.23 0.06
C THR A 515 -29.11 1.91 0.19
N GLY A 516 -28.83 0.90 -0.64
CA GLY A 516 -29.47 -0.41 -0.57
C GLY A 516 -29.58 -1.12 -1.91
N VAL A 517 -30.37 -2.20 -1.95
CA VAL A 517 -30.58 -3.02 -3.16
C VAL A 517 -31.17 -2.16 -4.28
N MET A 518 -30.54 -2.18 -5.45
CA MET A 518 -31.08 -1.54 -6.65
C MET A 518 -32.15 -2.45 -7.27
N ALA A 519 -33.27 -1.84 -7.67
CA ALA A 519 -34.42 -2.54 -8.25
C ALA A 519 -34.12 -3.14 -9.63
#